data_AF-A0A1G9US67-F1
#
_entry.id   AF-A0A1G9US67-F1
#
_cell.length_a   1.000
_cell.length_b   1.000
_cell.length_c   1.000
_cell.angle_alpha   90.00
_cell.angle_beta   90.00
_cell.angle_gamma   90.00
#
_symmetry.space_group_name_H-M   'P 1'
#
loop_
_entity.id
_entity.type
_entity.pdbx_description
1 polymer ?
#
loop_
_entity_poly.entity_id
_entity_poly.type
_entity_poly.pdbx_seq_one_letter_code
_entity_poly.pdbx_strand_id
1 'polypeptide(L)' 'MRKNVFFLGSIFLIALFIFNIYQLNRPKVGPIGSGEISTVSWILTLFPLILAFIFILLFITSSVRNRKK' A
#
# COMPACT_ATOMS: atom_id res chain seq x y z
N MET A 1 10.11 -10.81 -16.50
CA MET A 1 8.94 -11.13 -15.65
C MET A 1 9.05 -10.55 -14.24
N ARG A 2 10.14 -10.76 -13.48
CA ARG A 2 10.29 -10.26 -12.10
C ARG A 2 10.08 -8.74 -11.92
N LYS A 3 10.56 -7.90 -12.84
CA LYS A 3 10.31 -6.44 -12.81
C LYS A 3 8.81 -6.07 -12.85
N ASN A 4 8.01 -6.80 -13.62
CA ASN A 4 6.57 -6.55 -13.70
C ASN A 4 5.87 -6.96 -12.40
N VAL A 5 6.38 -7.97 -11.68
CA VAL A 5 5.87 -8.37 -10.36
C VAL A 5 6.08 -7.25 -9.34
N PHE A 6 7.26 -6.62 -9.33
CA PHE A 6 7.53 -5.49 -8.43
C PHE A 6 6.64 -4.27 -8.75
N PHE A 7 6.46 -3.96 -10.04
CA PHE A 7 5.63 -2.85 -10.48
C PHE A 7 4.12 -3.06 -10.22
N LEU A 8 3.59 -4.24 -10.57
CA LEU A 8 2.19 -4.57 -10.29
C LEU A 8 1.94 -4.69 -8.77
N GLY A 9 2.90 -5.24 -8.03
CA GLY A 9 2.85 -5.31 -6.57
C GLY A 9 2.81 -3.93 -5.93
N SER A 10 3.61 -2.96 -6.39
CA SER A 10 3.54 -1.60 -5.85
C SER A 10 2.22 -0.91 -6.16
N ILE A 11 1.67 -1.07 -7.38
CA ILE A 11 0.35 -0.53 -7.74
C ILE A 11 -0.73 -1.13 -6.83
N PHE A 12 -0.72 -2.45 -6.65
CA PHE A 12 -1.68 -3.13 -5.79
C PHE A 12 -1.62 -2.63 -4.34
N LEU A 13 -0.41 -2.46 -3.79
CA LEU A 13 -0.22 -1.98 -2.41
C LEU A 13 -0.66 -0.51 -2.24
N ILE A 14 -0.45 0.34 -3.25
CA ILE A 14 -0.97 1.72 -3.25
C ILE A 14 -2.50 1.71 -3.28
N ALA A 15 -3.11 0.89 -4.14
CA ALA A 15 -4.57 0.75 -4.19
C ALA A 15 -5.13 0.25 -2.84
N LEU A 16 -4.45 -0.70 -2.20
CA LEU A 16 -4.80 -1.21 -0.88
C LEU A 16 -4.71 -0.12 0.21
N PHE A 17 -3.67 0.72 0.17
CA PHE A 17 -3.53 1.88 1.06
C PHE A 17 -4.71 2.85 0.91
N ILE A 18 -5.04 3.22 -0.34
CA ILE A 18 -6.16 4.12 -0.64
C ILE A 18 -7.47 3.51 -0.15
N PHE A 19 -7.68 2.22 -0.39
CA PHE A 19 -8.84 1.50 0.11
C PHE A 19 -8.94 1.53 1.64
N ASN A 20 -7.84 1.29 2.36
CA ASN A 20 -7.83 1.34 3.82
C ASN A 20 -8.13 2.75 4.35
N ILE A 21 -7.57 3.80 3.73
CA ILE A 21 -7.91 5.19 4.05
C ILE A 21 -9.39 5.46 3.83
N TYR A 22 -9.96 4.99 2.72
CA TYR A 22 -11.39 5.13 2.47
C TYR A 22 -12.22 4.42 3.55
N GLN A 23 -11.87 3.19 3.91
CA GLN A 23 -12.58 2.41 4.93
C GLN A 23 -12.49 3.04 6.32
N LEU A 24 -11.40 3.75 6.63
CA LEU A 24 -11.23 4.50 7.86
C LEU A 24 -12.10 5.76 7.92
N ASN A 25 -12.22 6.47 6.80
CA ASN A 25 -12.90 7.76 6.74
C ASN A 25 -14.36 7.66 6.31
N ARG A 26 -14.83 6.50 5.82
CA ARG A 26 -16.23 6.34 5.42
C ARG A 26 -17.14 6.57 6.64
N PRO A 27 -18.27 7.27 6.46
CA PRO A 27 -19.23 7.47 7.53
C PRO A 27 -19.73 6.11 8.02
N LYS A 28 -19.47 5.79 9.29
CA LYS A 28 -19.95 4.58 9.94
C LYS A 28 -21.39 4.83 10.38
N VAL A 29 -22.35 4.37 9.59
CA VAL A 29 -23.77 4.38 9.94
C VAL A 29 -24.13 3.04 10.58
N GLY A 30 -24.59 3.06 11.84
CA GLY A 30 -24.95 1.85 12.60
C GLY A 30 -24.50 1.92 14.08
N PRO A 31 -24.86 0.92 14.92
CA PRO A 31 -24.55 0.88 16.35
C PRO A 31 -23.04 0.85 16.66
N ILE A 32 -22.20 0.55 15.66
CA ILE A 32 -20.74 0.58 15.71
C ILE A 32 -20.26 1.96 15.22
N GLY A 33 -20.83 3.04 15.77
CA GLY A 33 -20.56 4.44 15.37
C GLY A 33 -19.07 4.81 15.40
N SER A 34 -18.74 6.09 15.17
CA SER A 34 -17.37 6.64 15.08
C SER A 34 -16.56 6.56 16.38
N GLY A 35 -16.46 5.38 16.99
CA GLY A 35 -15.52 5.09 18.06
C GLY A 35 -14.10 5.36 17.58
N GLU A 36 -13.23 5.64 18.55
CA GLU A 36 -11.85 6.02 18.28
C GLU A 36 -11.17 5.03 17.34
N ILE A 37 -10.50 5.56 16.33
CA ILE A 37 -9.71 4.76 15.40
C ILE A 37 -8.54 4.20 16.20
N SER A 38 -8.50 2.88 16.35
CA SER A 38 -7.41 2.21 17.06
C SER A 38 -6.06 2.43 16.36
N THR A 39 -4.99 2.54 17.15
CA THR A 39 -3.60 2.61 16.64
C THR A 39 -3.27 1.48 15.67
N VAL A 40 -3.82 0.28 15.93
CA VAL A 40 -3.68 -0.89 15.05
C VAL A 40 -4.24 -0.62 13.65
N SER A 41 -5.36 0.11 13.54
CA SER A 41 -5.96 0.46 12.25
C SER A 41 -5.06 1.38 11.42
N TRP A 42 -4.37 2.31 12.06
CA TRP A 42 -3.38 3.17 11.41
C TRP A 42 -2.15 2.40 10.92
N ILE A 43 -1.65 1.45 11.73
CA ILE A 43 -0.53 0.59 11.34
C ILE A 43 -0.90 -0.23 10.10
N LEU A 44 -2.07 -0.88 10.12
CA LEU A 44 -2.58 -1.67 8.98
C LEU A 44 -2.78 -0.82 7.72
N THR A 45 -3.07 0.47 7.89
CA THR A 45 -3.23 1.41 6.78
C THR A 45 -1.88 1.85 6.22
N LEU A 46 -0.95 2.28 7.06
CA LEU A 46 0.35 2.80 6.62
C LEU A 46 1.31 1.70 6.12
N PHE A 47 1.17 0.47 6.60
CA PHE A 47 2.08 -0.63 6.25
C PHE A 47 2.10 -0.95 4.72
N PRO A 48 0.95 -1.06 4.02
CA PRO A 48 0.93 -1.17 2.56
C PRO A 48 1.71 -0.07 1.83
N LEU A 49 1.66 1.18 2.32
CA LEU A 49 2.36 2.30 1.69
C LEU A 49 3.89 2.12 1.79
N ILE A 50 4.39 1.69 2.95
CA ILE A 50 5.81 1.41 3.17
C ILE A 50 6.28 0.28 2.24
N LEU A 51 5.51 -0.82 2.16
CA LEU A 51 5.80 -1.93 1.26
C LEU A 51 5.78 -1.52 -0.21
N ALA A 52 4.84 -0.66 -0.62
CA ALA A 52 4.76 -0.15 -1.98
C ALA A 52 6.05 0.60 -2.36
N PHE A 53 6.56 1.43 -1.44
CA PHE A 53 7.81 2.16 -1.64
C PHE A 53 9.01 1.22 -1.83
N ILE A 54 9.11 0.17 -1.01
CA ILE A 54 10.14 -0.86 -1.15
C ILE A 54 10.05 -1.56 -2.50
N PHE A 55 8.85 -1.91 -2.95
CA PHE A 55 8.64 -2.55 -4.26
C PHE A 55 9.02 -1.64 -5.43
N ILE A 56 8.75 -0.33 -5.33
CA ILE A 56 9.19 0.65 -6.32
C ILE A 56 10.72 0.72 -6.38
N LEU A 57 11.41 0.74 -5.23
CA LEU A 57 12.87 0.72 -5.19
C LEU A 57 13.44 -0.57 -5.81
N LEU A 58 12.85 -1.73 -5.53
CA LEU A 58 13.23 -3.00 -6.14
C LEU A 58 12.99 -3.01 -7.66
N PHE A 59 11.90 -2.40 -8.11
CA PHE A 59 11.62 -2.23 -9.53
C PHE A 59 12.69 -1.36 -10.22
N ILE A 60 13.03 -0.21 -9.63
CA ILE A 60 14.04 0.71 -10.16
C ILE A 60 15.41 0.03 -10.23
N THR A 61 15.86 -0.57 -9.14
CA THR A 61 17.16 -1.27 -9.07
C THR A 61 17.23 -2.43 -10.07
N SER A 62 16.18 -3.24 -10.18
CA SER A 62 16.11 -4.32 -11.19
C SER A 62 16.11 -3.77 -12.63
N SER A 63 15.49 -2.61 -12.86
CA SER A 63 15.42 -1.99 -14.19
C SER A 63 16.76 -1.40 -14.61
N VAL A 64 17.48 -0.73 -13.70
CA VAL A 64 18.82 -0.18 -13.95
C VAL A 64 19.83 -1.31 -14.17
N ARG A 65 19.79 -2.38 -13.37
CA ARG A 65 20.70 -3.54 -13.52
C ARG A 65 20.57 -4.20 -14.90
N ASN A 66 19.36 -4.30 -15.44
CA ASN A 66 19.13 -4.87 -16.77
C ASN A 66 19.60 -3.97 -17.92
N ARG A 67 19.80 -2.66 -17.69
CA ARG A 67 20.36 -1.75 -18.73
C ARG A 67 21.88 -1.74 -18.77
N LYS A 68 22.54 -2.21 -17.70
CA LYS A 68 24.01 -2.32 -17.62
C LYS A 68 24.55 -3.65 -18.16
N LYS A 69 23.67 -4.58 -18.52
CA LYS A 69 23.99 -5.82 -19.25
C LYS A 69 23.61 -5.64 -20.70
#